data_AF-A0A831UV37-F1
#
_entry.id   AF-A0A831UV37-F1
#
_cell.length_a   1.000
_cell.length_b   1.000
_cell.length_c   1.000
_cell.angle_alpha   90.00
_cell.angle_beta   90.00
_cell.angle_gamma   90.00
#
_symmetry.space_group_name_H-M   'P 1'
#
loop_
_entity.id
_entity.type
_entity.pdbx_description
1 polymer ?
#
loop_
_entity_poly.entity_id
_entity_poly.type
_entity_poly.pdbx_seq_one_letter_code
_entity_poly.pdbx_strand_id
1 'polypeptide(L)'
;MTSLGMLTEQMRITSVGNVGIGTTSPGAMLSILQSGNANTSGLMLAATDGDTRAVYMDSSGVMNFHGGDTASAVNTATLSAAGAWTNAPSFSYLKQERNLLSKEEVLAILATTAIETFKIKSEVAALGDAADRQVGLILDEAAPLLSDHNASGQIIGYSPMRTASVALRGVQILTDILDISGATTSAPALAIDAAGRLGIGTTTPAYKLHVSGEAAAEAFINISSASLKKDITYLAVDDGRTIVEKIRAMKPATYRYLEEGPAAPPRLGFLAEEAPPEILSASGGGIDLYKLSTFVLVGVQELDRRLSRLEDRVTSLETLLASGVPEGVAGSQTSQEGSLTSRVINYLASLGARISDGIASFRSLAAEALSIGSREKPAGVTLYDEATGEPYCLKVVNGAVNAAAGVCGSRILAGSPDSPAPAEPPGAADTTPPLITIVGNNPARVAKGGVYADLGATVADEGSPNIGVHVFVDGVPVREVFIDTSAAATHLIDYTAVDQAGNRATSTRTVIVYDPLAEPSEPAGPTEPVGPTEPADPATPEPAESNPPSGELPAEPPAAPPTTPPAEPPATPLTELTAPEPMTTVVSF
;
A
#
# COMPACT_ATOMS: atom_id res chain seq x y z
N MET A 1 7.88 100.34 9.10
CA MET A 1 6.49 99.84 9.16
C MET A 1 6.51 98.40 8.70
N THR A 2 5.95 97.52 9.54
CA THR A 2 5.85 96.07 9.37
C THR A 2 5.10 95.69 8.10
N SER A 3 5.57 94.64 7.44
CA SER A 3 4.90 93.98 6.30
C SER A 3 3.46 93.61 6.68
N LEU A 4 2.48 94.28 6.08
CA LEU A 4 1.10 93.80 6.02
C LEU A 4 1.12 92.59 5.07
N GLY A 5 1.18 91.39 5.63
CA GLY A 5 1.04 90.16 4.85
C GLY A 5 -0.27 90.21 4.06
N MET A 6 -0.18 90.13 2.73
CA MET A 6 -1.36 90.08 1.88
C MET A 6 -2.15 88.82 2.23
N LEU A 7 -3.38 88.98 2.70
CA LEU A 7 -4.30 87.87 2.94
C LEU A 7 -4.52 87.15 1.61
N THR A 8 -4.23 85.85 1.58
CA THR A 8 -4.53 84.99 0.42
C THR A 8 -5.98 84.56 0.49
N GLU A 9 -6.70 84.63 -0.62
CA GLU A 9 -8.09 84.19 -0.72
C GLU A 9 -8.20 82.68 -0.41
N GLN A 10 -8.99 82.33 0.61
CA GLN A 10 -9.17 80.93 1.05
C GLN A 10 -10.47 80.31 0.53
N MET A 11 -11.51 81.13 0.31
CA MET A 11 -12.82 80.70 -0.14
C MET A 11 -13.37 81.69 -1.17
N ARG A 12 -13.91 81.18 -2.27
CA ARG A 12 -14.59 81.94 -3.31
C ARG A 12 -15.99 81.41 -3.55
N ILE A 13 -16.97 82.31 -3.70
CA ILE A 13 -18.30 81.97 -4.21
C ILE A 13 -18.50 82.71 -5.54
N THR A 14 -18.81 81.99 -6.61
CA THR A 14 -19.01 82.59 -7.93
C THR A 14 -20.45 83.08 -8.12
N SER A 15 -20.68 83.91 -9.15
CA SER A 15 -22.02 84.41 -9.50
C SER A 15 -23.00 83.31 -9.94
N VAL A 16 -22.50 82.13 -10.28
CA VAL A 16 -23.32 80.94 -10.61
C VAL A 16 -23.52 80.01 -9.40
N GLY A 17 -23.04 80.39 -8.21
CA GLY A 17 -23.24 79.66 -6.97
C GLY A 17 -22.19 78.59 -6.66
N ASN A 18 -21.09 78.50 -7.42
CA ASN A 18 -20.02 77.54 -7.13
C ASN A 18 -19.16 78.02 -5.97
N VAL A 19 -18.83 77.12 -5.05
CA VAL A 19 -17.96 77.34 -3.90
C VAL A 19 -16.58 76.73 -4.17
N GLY A 20 -15.54 77.55 -4.20
CA GLY A 20 -14.14 77.14 -4.25
C GLY A 20 -13.48 77.30 -2.89
N ILE A 21 -12.79 76.27 -2.40
CA ILE A 21 -11.91 76.33 -1.23
C ILE A 21 -10.49 76.01 -1.71
N GLY A 22 -9.54 76.93 -1.47
CA GLY A 22 -8.17 76.81 -1.98
C GLY A 22 -8.03 77.03 -3.50
N THR A 23 -9.12 77.36 -4.21
CA THR A 23 -9.12 77.68 -5.65
C THR A 23 -9.97 78.90 -5.95
N THR A 24 -9.49 79.73 -6.89
CA THR A 24 -10.19 80.91 -7.40
C THR A 24 -11.05 80.61 -8.64
N SER A 25 -10.99 79.37 -9.15
CA SER A 25 -11.70 78.92 -10.35
C SER A 25 -12.40 77.57 -10.07
N PRO A 26 -13.50 77.56 -9.29
CA PRO A 26 -14.20 76.32 -8.98
C PRO A 26 -14.90 75.74 -10.22
N GLY A 27 -14.58 74.48 -10.54
CA GLY A 27 -15.10 73.75 -11.71
C GLY A 27 -16.45 73.05 -11.49
N ALA A 28 -16.93 73.01 -10.25
CA ALA A 28 -18.23 72.44 -9.86
C ALA A 28 -18.83 73.23 -8.69
N MET A 29 -20.07 72.90 -8.28
CA MET A 29 -20.76 73.55 -7.15
C MET A 29 -19.92 73.58 -5.86
N LEU A 30 -19.09 72.56 -5.63
CA LEU A 30 -18.04 72.57 -4.62
C LEU A 30 -16.73 72.10 -5.28
N SER A 31 -15.67 72.91 -5.18
CA SER A 31 -14.32 72.56 -5.61
C SER A 31 -13.34 72.81 -4.48
N ILE A 32 -12.64 71.77 -4.05
CA ILE A 32 -11.63 71.85 -2.98
C ILE A 32 -10.27 71.57 -3.64
N LEU A 33 -9.40 72.57 -3.66
CA LEU A 33 -8.03 72.44 -4.14
C LEU A 33 -7.08 72.41 -2.94
N GLN A 34 -6.32 71.33 -2.83
CA GLN A 34 -5.45 71.06 -1.68
C GLN A 34 -4.04 71.56 -1.96
N SER A 35 -3.44 72.26 -1.00
CA SER A 35 -2.05 72.69 -1.05
C SER A 35 -1.16 71.74 -0.23
N GLY A 36 -0.84 70.57 -0.77
CA GLY A 36 0.14 69.64 -0.20
C GLY A 36 -0.42 68.35 0.40
N ASN A 37 0.51 67.45 0.77
CA ASN A 37 0.25 66.04 1.08
C ASN A 37 -0.03 65.78 2.57
N ALA A 38 -1.12 66.31 3.11
CA ALA A 38 -1.52 66.07 4.51
C ALA A 38 -2.95 65.53 4.58
N ASN A 39 -3.17 64.52 5.44
CA ASN A 39 -4.45 63.83 5.63
C ASN A 39 -5.59 64.74 6.16
N THR A 40 -5.28 66.00 6.44
CA THR A 40 -6.17 67.05 6.94
C THR A 40 -6.49 68.13 5.90
N SER A 41 -5.89 68.06 4.70
CA SER A 41 -5.96 69.12 3.69
C SER A 41 -7.11 68.96 2.68
N GLY A 42 -8.12 68.13 2.98
CA GLY A 42 -9.25 67.84 2.09
C GLY A 42 -10.64 68.08 2.64
N LEU A 43 -11.63 67.37 2.09
CA LEU A 43 -12.97 67.37 2.68
C LEU A 43 -12.89 66.56 3.98
N MET A 44 -12.93 67.23 5.12
CA MET A 44 -12.95 66.60 6.44
C MET A 44 -14.34 66.71 7.04
N LEU A 45 -14.90 65.56 7.43
CA LEU A 45 -16.11 65.43 8.21
C LEU A 45 -15.69 64.94 9.60
N ALA A 46 -16.02 65.68 10.64
CA ALA A 46 -15.65 65.35 12.01
C ALA A 46 -16.89 65.23 12.88
N ALA A 47 -16.92 64.22 13.75
CA ALA A 47 -17.89 64.09 14.83
C ALA A 47 -17.32 64.66 16.13
N THR A 48 -18.20 64.99 17.09
CA THR A 48 -17.82 65.63 18.37
C THR A 48 -17.01 64.72 19.30
N ASP A 49 -16.99 63.43 19.03
CA ASP A 49 -16.23 62.40 19.73
C ASP A 49 -14.78 62.26 19.22
N GLY A 50 -14.39 63.05 18.21
CA GLY A 50 -13.05 63.00 17.63
C GLY A 50 -12.92 62.03 16.45
N ASP A 51 -13.99 61.34 16.04
CA ASP A 51 -13.98 60.56 14.80
C ASP A 51 -13.94 61.50 13.59
N THR A 52 -13.01 61.22 12.67
CA THR A 52 -12.82 62.05 11.49
C THR A 52 -12.79 61.20 10.23
N ARG A 53 -13.49 61.67 9.20
CA ARG A 53 -13.49 61.10 7.86
C ARG A 53 -12.97 62.15 6.90
N ALA A 54 -11.92 61.85 6.15
CA ALA A 54 -11.36 62.76 5.18
C ALA A 54 -11.37 62.16 3.78
N VAL A 55 -11.71 62.96 2.78
CA VAL A 55 -11.51 62.64 1.37
C VAL A 55 -10.47 63.61 0.81
N TYR A 56 -9.34 63.07 0.37
CA TYR A 56 -8.24 63.90 -0.13
C TYR A 56 -7.47 63.25 -1.28
N MET A 57 -6.72 64.04 -2.05
CA MET A 57 -5.80 63.52 -3.05
C MET A 57 -4.38 63.76 -2.57
N ASP A 58 -3.54 62.73 -2.59
CA ASP A 58 -2.11 62.93 -2.30
C ASP A 58 -1.36 63.51 -3.49
N SER A 59 -0.08 63.83 -3.30
CA SER A 59 0.79 64.35 -4.36
C SER A 59 1.03 63.36 -5.52
N SER A 60 0.62 62.10 -5.40
CA SER A 60 0.68 61.09 -6.46
C SER A 60 -0.61 61.02 -7.29
N GLY A 61 -1.63 61.81 -6.97
CA GLY A 61 -2.91 61.84 -7.69
C GLY A 61 -3.86 60.71 -7.31
N VAL A 62 -3.59 60.00 -6.21
CA VAL A 62 -4.48 58.97 -5.67
C VAL A 62 -5.52 59.63 -4.76
N MET A 63 -6.79 59.29 -4.96
CA MET A 63 -7.86 59.73 -4.06
C MET A 63 -7.95 58.78 -2.87
N ASN A 64 -7.74 59.33 -1.68
CA ASN A 64 -7.72 58.64 -0.40
C ASN A 64 -9.04 58.90 0.34
N PHE A 65 -9.66 57.83 0.84
CA PHE A 65 -10.73 57.89 1.83
C PHE A 65 -10.14 57.50 3.17
N HIS A 66 -9.94 58.47 4.05
CA HIS A 66 -9.32 58.29 5.36
C HIS A 66 -10.37 58.30 6.45
N GLY A 67 -10.26 57.40 7.42
CA GLY A 67 -11.13 57.38 8.57
C GLY A 67 -10.53 56.66 9.76
N GLY A 68 -10.81 57.15 10.97
CA GLY A 68 -10.33 56.58 12.23
C GLY A 68 -10.44 57.57 13.40
N ASP A 69 -10.48 57.02 14.61
CA ASP A 69 -10.21 57.78 15.84
C ASP A 69 -8.77 58.30 15.79
N THR A 70 -8.52 59.44 16.42
CA THR A 70 -7.22 60.07 16.66
C THR A 70 -6.12 59.14 17.18
N ALA A 71 -6.46 57.90 17.57
CA ALA A 71 -5.57 56.79 17.88
C ALA A 71 -5.49 55.72 16.75
N SER A 72 -4.74 56.03 15.70
CA SER A 72 -3.97 55.08 14.83
C SER A 72 -4.64 53.93 14.08
N ALA A 73 -5.97 53.70 14.13
CA ALA A 73 -6.61 52.68 13.29
C ALA A 73 -7.07 53.28 11.95
N VAL A 74 -6.20 53.19 10.93
CA VAL A 74 -6.43 53.74 9.59
C VAL A 74 -7.09 52.69 8.70
N ASN A 75 -8.34 52.92 8.25
CA ASN A 75 -8.99 52.08 7.25
C ASN A 75 -9.15 52.87 5.95
N THR A 76 -8.19 52.76 5.04
CA THR A 76 -8.18 53.53 3.77
C THR A 76 -8.56 52.64 2.59
N ALA A 77 -9.76 52.85 2.05
CA ALA A 77 -10.01 52.53 0.66
C ALA A 77 -9.35 53.63 -0.19
N THR A 78 -8.50 53.26 -1.16
CA THR A 78 -7.87 54.22 -2.08
C THR A 78 -8.35 53.96 -3.51
N LEU A 79 -8.64 55.04 -4.25
CA LEU A 79 -8.91 54.99 -5.68
C LEU A 79 -7.65 55.46 -6.40
N SER A 80 -6.96 54.53 -7.05
CA SER A 80 -5.71 54.83 -7.76
C SER A 80 -5.95 55.72 -8.99
N ALA A 81 -4.88 56.34 -9.50
CA ALA A 81 -4.91 57.09 -10.76
C ALA A 81 -5.39 56.24 -11.97
N ALA A 82 -5.35 54.91 -11.86
CA ALA A 82 -5.90 53.98 -12.84
C ALA A 82 -7.40 53.69 -12.67
N GLY A 83 -8.08 54.33 -11.71
CA GLY A 83 -9.50 54.12 -11.43
C GLY A 83 -9.82 52.82 -10.68
N ALA A 84 -8.81 52.11 -10.17
CA ALA A 84 -9.01 50.90 -9.36
C ALA A 84 -9.15 51.26 -7.88
N TRP A 85 -10.23 50.76 -7.25
CA TRP A 85 -10.38 50.74 -5.80
C TRP A 85 -9.47 49.65 -5.22
N THR A 86 -8.55 50.03 -4.35
CA THR A 86 -7.63 49.10 -3.68
C THR A 86 -7.66 49.32 -2.17
N ASN A 87 -7.85 48.24 -1.43
CA ASN A 87 -7.41 48.09 -0.04
C ASN A 87 -6.10 47.27 0.03
N ALA A 88 -5.57 46.84 -1.12
CA ALA A 88 -4.33 46.11 -1.24
C ALA A 88 -3.15 47.06 -0.98
N PRO A 89 -2.33 46.82 0.03
CA PRO A 89 -1.13 47.62 0.25
C PRO A 89 -0.12 47.32 -0.85
N SER A 90 0.11 48.27 -1.76
CA SER A 90 1.33 48.28 -2.57
C SER A 90 2.52 48.68 -1.68
N PHE A 91 3.49 47.77 -1.63
CA PHE A 91 4.90 47.87 -1.19
C PHE A 91 5.24 48.30 0.27
N SER A 92 5.77 47.31 1.00
CA SER A 92 6.81 47.36 2.05
C SER A 92 6.52 48.06 3.39
N TYR A 93 5.92 49.25 3.42
CA TYR A 93 5.83 50.04 4.65
C TYR A 93 4.57 49.76 5.50
N LEU A 94 3.66 48.91 5.03
CA LEU A 94 2.37 48.63 5.67
C LEU A 94 2.22 47.18 6.19
N LYS A 95 3.30 46.39 6.28
CA LYS A 95 3.22 44.98 6.69
C LYS A 95 4.21 44.66 7.81
N GLN A 96 3.69 44.30 8.99
CA GLN A 96 4.42 43.62 10.07
C GLN A 96 3.98 42.15 10.11
N GLU A 97 4.82 41.26 10.65
CA GLU A 97 4.49 39.84 10.90
C GLU A 97 3.99 39.06 9.66
N ARG A 98 4.79 39.03 8.60
CA ARG A 98 4.44 38.30 7.38
C ARG A 98 4.75 36.81 7.50
N ASN A 99 3.69 36.01 7.52
CA ASN A 99 3.78 34.55 7.41
C ASN A 99 3.01 34.09 6.16
N LEU A 100 3.54 33.06 5.49
CA LEU A 100 2.78 32.34 4.48
C LEU A 100 1.85 31.38 5.20
N LEU A 101 0.59 31.31 4.77
CA LEU A 101 -0.29 30.24 5.21
C LEU A 101 0.26 28.90 4.70
N SER A 102 0.32 27.91 5.58
CA SER A 102 0.67 26.54 5.23
C SER A 102 -0.40 25.92 4.32
N LYS A 103 -0.08 24.78 3.72
CA LYS A 103 -1.05 24.01 2.92
C LYS A 103 -2.25 23.62 3.79
N GLU A 104 -1.99 23.19 5.01
CA GLU A 104 -2.98 22.72 5.98
C GLU A 104 -3.92 23.86 6.39
N GLU A 105 -3.39 25.06 6.63
CA GLU A 105 -4.20 26.24 6.97
C GLU A 105 -5.11 26.67 5.82
N VAL A 106 -4.59 26.68 4.59
CA VAL A 106 -5.40 27.03 3.40
C VAL A 106 -6.50 25.99 3.17
N LEU A 107 -6.17 24.69 3.27
CA LEU A 107 -7.15 23.63 3.12
C LEU A 107 -8.19 23.64 4.24
N ALA A 108 -7.80 23.96 5.47
CA ALA A 108 -8.73 24.12 6.58
C ALA A 108 -9.72 25.27 6.32
N ILE A 109 -9.25 26.43 5.85
CA ILE A 109 -10.13 27.56 5.48
C ILE A 109 -11.12 27.13 4.39
N LEU A 110 -10.64 26.47 3.34
CA LEU A 110 -11.48 26.01 2.22
C LEU A 110 -12.48 24.91 2.63
N ALA A 111 -12.11 24.05 3.58
CA ALA A 111 -12.95 22.96 4.05
C ALA A 111 -14.03 23.42 5.04
N THR A 112 -13.76 24.44 5.86
CA THR A 112 -14.71 24.93 6.87
C THR A 112 -15.60 26.06 6.38
N THR A 113 -15.23 26.72 5.27
CA THR A 113 -16.02 27.80 4.69
C THR A 113 -17.03 27.26 3.69
N ALA A 114 -18.33 27.32 4.02
CA ALA A 114 -19.40 26.89 3.14
C ALA A 114 -19.71 27.92 2.05
N ILE A 115 -20.02 27.44 0.84
CA ILE A 115 -20.67 28.24 -0.21
C ILE A 115 -22.16 27.96 -0.14
N GLU A 116 -22.94 28.96 0.21
CA GLU A 116 -24.34 28.81 0.53
C GLU A 116 -25.25 29.51 -0.47
N THR A 117 -26.52 29.10 -0.47
CA THR A 117 -27.58 29.84 -1.16
C THR A 117 -28.52 30.47 -0.15
N PHE A 118 -28.67 31.79 -0.21
CA PHE A 118 -29.50 32.55 0.73
C PHE A 118 -30.36 33.58 0.00
N LYS A 119 -31.41 34.07 0.68
CA LYS A 119 -32.21 35.22 0.24
C LYS A 119 -32.01 36.37 1.21
N ILE A 120 -31.87 37.59 0.71
CA ILE A 120 -31.70 38.76 1.57
C ILE A 120 -33.04 39.10 2.24
N LYS A 121 -33.05 39.26 3.56
CA LYS A 121 -34.28 39.51 4.34
C LYS A 121 -35.08 40.71 3.85
N SER A 122 -34.42 41.81 3.47
CA SER A 122 -35.09 43.00 2.93
C SER A 122 -35.74 42.73 1.57
N GLU A 123 -35.10 41.95 0.71
CA GLU A 123 -35.63 41.55 -0.59
C GLU A 123 -36.82 40.60 -0.44
N VAL A 124 -36.73 39.62 0.47
CA VAL A 124 -37.86 38.73 0.80
C VAL A 124 -39.03 39.52 1.38
N ALA A 125 -38.76 40.52 2.22
CA ALA A 125 -39.82 41.39 2.74
C ALA A 125 -40.50 42.21 1.63
N ALA A 126 -39.78 42.56 0.56
CA ALA A 126 -40.31 43.32 -0.57
C ALA A 126 -40.98 42.45 -1.65
N LEU A 127 -40.45 41.25 -1.91
CA LEU A 127 -40.77 40.43 -3.08
C LEU A 127 -41.34 39.05 -2.72
N GLY A 128 -41.35 38.67 -1.44
CA GLY A 128 -41.82 37.35 -0.98
C GLY A 128 -41.04 36.20 -1.64
N ASP A 129 -41.77 35.19 -2.11
CA ASP A 129 -41.18 34.01 -2.75
C ASP A 129 -40.44 34.34 -4.06
N ALA A 130 -40.75 35.48 -4.68
CA ALA A 130 -40.09 35.96 -5.89
C ALA A 130 -38.70 36.59 -5.66
N ALA A 131 -38.26 36.77 -4.40
CA ALA A 131 -36.91 37.23 -4.12
C ALA A 131 -35.86 36.22 -4.63
N ASP A 132 -34.82 36.74 -5.27
CA ASP A 132 -33.75 35.94 -5.85
C ASP A 132 -32.96 35.19 -4.78
N ARG A 133 -32.48 33.99 -5.14
CA ARG A 133 -31.49 33.27 -4.33
C ARG A 133 -30.10 33.71 -4.77
N GLN A 134 -29.33 34.22 -3.84
CA GLN A 134 -27.93 34.55 -4.03
C GLN A 134 -27.05 33.35 -3.67
N VAL A 135 -25.89 33.22 -4.32
CA VAL A 135 -24.83 32.26 -3.97
C VAL A 135 -23.68 33.06 -3.37
N GLY A 136 -23.21 32.69 -2.18
CA GLY A 136 -22.13 33.43 -1.53
C GLY A 136 -21.64 32.84 -0.23
N LEU A 137 -20.83 33.63 0.48
CA LEU A 137 -20.27 33.30 1.79
C LEU A 137 -21.04 34.03 2.88
N ILE A 138 -21.42 33.31 3.94
CA ILE A 138 -21.95 33.91 5.17
C ILE A 138 -20.78 34.06 6.14
N LEU A 139 -20.41 35.31 6.45
CA LEU A 139 -19.16 35.59 7.18
C LEU A 139 -19.19 35.14 8.63
N ASP A 140 -20.37 35.07 9.25
CA ASP A 140 -20.55 34.54 10.61
C ASP A 140 -20.23 33.04 10.68
N GLU A 141 -20.28 32.34 9.54
CA GLU A 141 -20.07 30.88 9.43
C GLU A 141 -18.74 30.55 8.72
N ALA A 142 -18.17 31.51 7.99
CA ALA A 142 -16.91 31.37 7.28
C ALA A 142 -15.70 31.35 8.23
N ALA A 143 -14.55 30.87 7.73
CA ALA A 143 -13.31 30.92 8.49
C ALA A 143 -12.98 32.37 8.92
N PRO A 144 -12.60 32.63 10.19
CA PRO A 144 -12.37 33.99 10.70
C PRO A 144 -11.33 34.80 9.94
N LEU A 145 -10.40 34.13 9.25
CA LEU A 145 -9.37 34.79 8.43
C LEU A 145 -9.92 35.49 7.18
N LEU A 146 -11.18 35.21 6.80
CA LEU A 146 -11.86 35.80 5.65
C LEU A 146 -12.59 37.12 5.97
N SER A 147 -12.76 37.44 7.26
CA SER A 147 -13.47 38.63 7.75
C SER A 147 -12.59 39.47 8.68
N ASP A 148 -12.89 40.76 8.74
CA ASP A 148 -12.27 41.67 9.70
C ASP A 148 -13.10 41.67 10.98
N HIS A 149 -12.42 41.62 12.12
CA HIS A 149 -13.06 41.58 13.44
C HIS A 149 -12.61 42.76 14.30
N ASN A 150 -13.51 43.28 15.13
CA ASN A 150 -13.14 44.26 16.16
C ASN A 150 -12.51 43.58 17.38
N ALA A 151 -12.08 44.38 18.37
CA ALA A 151 -11.48 43.88 19.61
C ALA A 151 -12.40 42.96 20.44
N SER A 152 -13.72 43.05 20.22
CA SER A 152 -14.71 42.15 20.83
C SER A 152 -15.04 40.91 20.00
N GLY A 153 -14.33 40.68 18.88
CA GLY A 153 -14.53 39.53 18.01
C GLY A 153 -15.77 39.60 17.12
N GLN A 154 -16.41 40.76 16.97
CA GLN A 154 -17.52 40.94 16.04
C GLN A 154 -17.01 41.25 14.65
N ILE A 155 -17.66 40.70 13.63
CA ILE A 155 -17.34 40.99 12.23
C ILE A 155 -17.69 42.44 11.91
N ILE A 156 -16.70 43.18 11.44
CA ILE A 156 -16.81 44.61 11.08
C ILE A 156 -16.51 44.87 9.61
N GLY A 157 -16.08 43.87 8.86
CA GLY A 157 -15.71 44.05 7.46
C GLY A 157 -15.48 42.75 6.72
N TYR A 158 -15.60 42.84 5.40
CA TYR A 158 -15.26 41.79 4.45
C TYR A 158 -14.27 42.33 3.43
N SER A 159 -13.26 41.53 3.10
CA SER A 159 -12.34 41.84 2.03
C SER A 159 -12.41 40.75 0.95
N PRO A 160 -12.98 41.06 -0.24
CA PRO A 160 -13.00 40.12 -1.37
C PRO A 160 -11.62 39.59 -1.75
N MET A 161 -10.57 40.38 -1.48
CA MET A 161 -9.19 39.98 -1.71
C MET A 161 -8.73 38.82 -0.82
N ARG A 162 -9.23 38.70 0.41
CA ARG A 162 -8.90 37.57 1.31
C ARG A 162 -9.41 36.27 0.70
N THR A 163 -10.69 36.25 0.32
CA THR A 163 -11.31 35.08 -0.34
C THR A 163 -10.62 34.75 -1.66
N ALA A 164 -10.39 35.74 -2.53
CA ALA A 164 -9.71 35.53 -3.81
C ALA A 164 -8.28 34.99 -3.64
N SER A 165 -7.55 35.46 -2.63
CA SER A 165 -6.18 34.99 -2.33
C SER A 165 -6.17 33.55 -1.83
N VAL A 166 -7.10 33.18 -0.95
CA VAL A 166 -7.23 31.79 -0.46
C VAL A 166 -7.66 30.86 -1.59
N ALA A 167 -8.61 31.26 -2.43
CA ALA A 167 -9.04 30.49 -3.60
C ALA A 167 -7.89 30.29 -4.59
N LEU A 168 -7.14 31.34 -4.92
CA LEU A 168 -5.95 31.25 -5.79
C LEU A 168 -4.90 30.30 -5.20
N ARG A 169 -4.64 30.40 -3.89
CA ARG A 169 -3.70 29.49 -3.22
C ARG A 169 -4.20 28.04 -3.21
N GLY A 170 -5.50 27.82 -3.06
CA GLY A 170 -6.13 26.51 -3.20
C GLY A 170 -5.91 25.93 -4.60
N VAL A 171 -6.11 26.72 -5.66
CA VAL A 171 -5.83 26.31 -7.04
C VAL A 171 -4.35 25.97 -7.23
N GLN A 172 -3.44 26.78 -6.68
CA GLN A 172 -1.99 26.49 -6.73
C GLN A 172 -1.65 25.15 -6.07
N ILE A 173 -2.23 24.87 -4.90
CA ILE A 173 -2.03 23.58 -4.21
C ILE A 173 -2.55 22.42 -5.07
N LEU A 174 -3.69 22.59 -5.75
CA LEU A 174 -4.21 21.58 -6.67
C LEU A 174 -3.27 21.36 -7.86
N THR A 175 -2.71 22.42 -8.45
CA THR A 175 -1.76 22.29 -9.57
C THR A 175 -0.41 21.71 -9.16
N ASP A 176 0.00 21.86 -7.89
CA ASP A 176 1.22 21.23 -7.36
C ASP A 176 1.06 19.70 -7.19
N ILE A 177 -0.18 19.23 -6.99
CA ILE A 177 -0.49 17.80 -6.76
C ILE A 177 -0.96 17.11 -8.04
N LEU A 178 -1.67 17.85 -8.90
CA LEU A 178 -2.22 17.39 -10.17
C LEU A 178 -1.71 18.31 -11.29
N ASP A 179 -0.60 17.91 -11.92
CA ASP A 179 -0.09 18.61 -13.08
C ASP A 179 -0.95 18.32 -14.32
N ILE A 180 -1.76 19.30 -14.71
CA ILE A 180 -2.59 19.28 -15.92
C ILE A 180 -2.04 20.21 -17.02
N SER A 181 -0.84 20.76 -16.85
CA SER A 181 -0.28 21.76 -17.77
C SER A 181 -0.07 21.23 -19.19
N GLY A 182 0.13 19.91 -19.34
CA GLY A 182 0.27 19.22 -20.62
C GLY A 182 -1.00 18.55 -21.14
N ALA A 183 -2.15 18.67 -20.46
CA ALA A 183 -3.38 18.01 -20.89
C ALA A 183 -3.96 18.64 -22.16
N THR A 184 -4.41 17.81 -23.11
CA THR A 184 -5.08 18.28 -24.33
C THR A 184 -6.49 18.80 -24.02
N THR A 185 -6.91 19.91 -24.62
CA THR A 185 -8.25 20.48 -24.41
C THR A 185 -9.36 19.82 -25.23
N SER A 186 -9.00 18.92 -26.16
CA SER A 186 -9.92 18.28 -27.10
C SER A 186 -10.61 17.02 -26.54
N ALA A 187 -10.05 16.40 -25.51
CA ALA A 187 -10.65 15.26 -24.80
C ALA A 187 -10.18 15.24 -23.34
N PRO A 188 -11.03 14.85 -22.38
CA PRO A 188 -10.61 14.78 -20.99
C PRO A 188 -9.57 13.67 -20.80
N ALA A 189 -8.39 14.05 -20.29
CA ALA A 189 -7.32 13.12 -19.98
C ALA A 189 -7.68 12.18 -18.81
N LEU A 190 -8.46 12.68 -17.85
CA LEU A 190 -8.92 11.96 -16.66
C LEU A 190 -10.40 12.28 -16.40
N ALA A 191 -11.22 11.27 -16.21
CA ALA A 191 -12.66 11.41 -15.97
C ALA A 191 -13.11 10.47 -14.84
N ILE A 192 -13.96 10.97 -13.94
CA ILE A 192 -14.66 10.14 -12.96
C ILE A 192 -16.15 10.21 -13.28
N ASP A 193 -16.77 9.07 -13.54
CA ASP A 193 -18.19 9.02 -13.86
C ASP A 193 -19.09 9.00 -12.60
N ALA A 194 -20.40 9.08 -12.79
CA ALA A 194 -21.38 9.07 -11.70
C ALA A 194 -21.37 7.78 -10.85
N ALA A 195 -20.75 6.69 -11.34
CA ALA A 195 -20.58 5.42 -10.61
C ALA A 195 -19.22 5.34 -9.89
N GLY A 196 -18.44 6.44 -9.91
CA GLY A 196 -17.11 6.52 -9.30
C GLY A 196 -16.08 5.65 -10.02
N ARG A 197 -16.22 5.45 -11.33
CA ARG A 197 -15.20 4.78 -12.15
C ARG A 197 -14.26 5.81 -12.74
N LEU A 198 -12.95 5.55 -12.62
CA LEU A 198 -11.89 6.40 -13.13
C LEU A 198 -11.51 5.97 -14.56
N GLY A 199 -11.71 6.86 -15.53
CA GLY A 199 -11.24 6.73 -16.90
C GLY A 199 -9.99 7.58 -17.13
N ILE A 200 -8.96 7.02 -17.77
CA ILE A 200 -7.78 7.73 -18.26
C ILE A 200 -7.77 7.57 -19.79
N GLY A 201 -7.85 8.69 -20.51
CA GLY A 201 -8.04 8.69 -21.96
C GLY A 201 -9.43 8.28 -22.44
N THR A 202 -10.41 8.13 -21.54
CA THR A 202 -11.80 7.77 -21.86
C THR A 202 -12.79 8.38 -20.85
N THR A 203 -13.98 8.76 -21.33
CA THR A 203 -15.10 9.23 -20.50
C THR A 203 -16.13 8.15 -20.18
N THR A 204 -15.98 6.97 -20.78
CA THR A 204 -16.93 5.85 -20.63
C THR A 204 -16.22 4.62 -20.03
N PRO A 205 -15.70 4.71 -18.80
CA PRO A 205 -14.94 3.63 -18.20
C PRO A 205 -15.81 2.37 -18.01
N ALA A 206 -15.36 1.22 -18.52
CA ALA A 206 -16.04 -0.06 -18.31
C ALA A 206 -15.72 -0.69 -16.93
N TYR A 207 -14.60 -0.32 -16.33
CA TYR A 207 -14.05 -0.84 -15.08
C TYR A 207 -13.83 0.28 -14.06
N LYS A 208 -13.58 -0.08 -12.78
CA LYS A 208 -13.30 0.90 -11.72
C LYS A 208 -12.09 1.79 -12.04
N LEU A 209 -11.09 1.23 -12.70
CA LEU A 209 -10.02 1.95 -13.37
C LEU A 209 -9.99 1.46 -14.84
N HIS A 210 -10.18 2.36 -15.80
CA HIS A 210 -10.08 2.07 -17.22
C HIS A 210 -9.06 3.02 -17.85
N VAL A 211 -7.99 2.47 -18.42
CA VAL A 211 -7.01 3.22 -19.20
C VAL A 211 -7.21 2.89 -20.67
N SER A 212 -7.60 3.87 -21.49
CA SER A 212 -7.55 3.73 -22.96
C SER A 212 -6.12 4.00 -23.42
N GLY A 213 -5.33 2.94 -23.54
CA GLY A 213 -3.91 3.00 -23.88
C GLY A 213 -3.07 2.02 -23.07
N GLU A 214 -1.77 2.30 -22.99
CA GLU A 214 -0.83 1.51 -22.18
C GLU A 214 -0.70 2.10 -20.77
N ALA A 215 -0.60 1.21 -19.77
CA ALA A 215 -0.36 1.58 -18.39
C ALA A 215 0.97 1.00 -17.93
N ALA A 216 1.93 1.87 -17.60
CA ALA A 216 3.18 1.49 -16.96
C ALA A 216 3.04 1.67 -15.44
N ALA A 217 3.39 0.64 -14.68
CA ALA A 217 3.44 0.68 -13.22
C ALA A 217 4.66 -0.11 -12.76
N GLU A 218 5.25 0.28 -11.62
CA GLU A 218 6.34 -0.49 -11.00
C GLU A 218 5.87 -1.91 -10.65
N ALA A 219 4.63 -2.05 -10.18
CA ALA A 219 4.00 -3.34 -9.93
C ALA A 219 2.46 -3.26 -9.96
N PHE A 220 1.81 -4.31 -10.47
CA PHE A 220 0.39 -4.59 -10.26
C PHE A 220 0.24 -5.67 -9.19
N ILE A 221 0.13 -5.24 -7.92
CA ILE A 221 0.14 -6.15 -6.77
C ILE A 221 -1.27 -6.65 -6.50
N ASN A 222 -1.46 -7.97 -6.51
CA ASN A 222 -2.68 -8.58 -6.01
C ASN A 222 -2.60 -8.70 -4.48
N ILE A 223 -3.51 -8.03 -3.76
CA ILE A 223 -3.63 -8.16 -2.32
C ILE A 223 -4.19 -9.55 -2.00
N SER A 224 -3.31 -10.46 -1.61
CA SER A 224 -3.59 -11.90 -1.63
C SER A 224 -3.46 -12.59 -0.27
N SER A 225 -3.36 -11.84 0.84
CA SER A 225 -3.29 -12.40 2.20
C SER A 225 -4.50 -13.29 2.50
N ALA A 226 -4.27 -14.42 3.18
CA ALA A 226 -5.34 -15.31 3.61
C ALA A 226 -6.34 -14.61 4.54
N SER A 227 -5.88 -13.67 5.37
CA SER A 227 -6.74 -12.89 6.28
C SER A 227 -7.74 -11.98 5.55
N LEU A 228 -7.51 -11.70 4.26
CA LEU A 228 -8.37 -10.88 3.42
C LEU A 228 -9.28 -11.73 2.52
N LYS A 229 -9.28 -13.06 2.72
CA LYS A 229 -10.04 -14.02 1.93
C LYS A 229 -10.92 -14.86 2.86
N LYS A 230 -12.01 -15.35 2.31
CA LYS A 230 -12.93 -16.31 2.94
C LYS A 230 -13.18 -17.46 1.97
N ASP A 231 -13.75 -18.54 2.49
CA ASP A 231 -14.16 -19.70 1.69
C ASP A 231 -12.99 -20.33 0.88
N ILE A 232 -11.80 -20.37 1.49
CA ILE A 232 -10.58 -20.87 0.85
C ILE A 232 -10.64 -22.39 0.71
N THR A 233 -10.65 -22.87 -0.53
CA THR A 233 -10.57 -24.29 -0.88
C THR A 233 -9.39 -24.51 -1.81
N TYR A 234 -8.60 -25.55 -1.56
CA TYR A 234 -7.48 -25.95 -2.42
C TYR A 234 -7.97 -26.88 -3.53
N LEU A 235 -7.37 -26.75 -4.72
CA LEU A 235 -7.69 -27.59 -5.86
C LEU A 235 -7.27 -29.04 -5.61
N ALA A 236 -8.14 -29.99 -5.96
CA ALA A 236 -7.84 -31.41 -5.91
C ALA A 236 -6.92 -31.82 -7.07
N VAL A 237 -6.24 -32.96 -6.91
CA VAL A 237 -5.31 -33.47 -7.94
C VAL A 237 -6.01 -33.70 -9.28
N ASP A 238 -7.27 -34.13 -9.27
CA ASP A 238 -8.02 -34.39 -10.50
C ASP A 238 -8.47 -33.11 -11.23
N ASP A 239 -8.55 -31.97 -10.53
CA ASP A 239 -8.90 -30.68 -11.15
C ASP A 239 -7.87 -30.28 -12.22
N GLY A 240 -6.59 -30.59 -11.98
CA GLY A 240 -5.51 -30.33 -12.92
C GLY A 240 -5.73 -30.97 -14.29
N ARG A 241 -6.37 -32.16 -14.35
CA ARG A 241 -6.62 -32.84 -15.62
C ARG A 241 -7.59 -32.06 -16.50
N THR A 242 -8.66 -31.54 -15.89
CA THR A 242 -9.67 -30.74 -16.58
C THR A 242 -9.10 -29.40 -17.05
N ILE A 243 -8.20 -28.81 -16.25
CA ILE A 243 -7.52 -27.56 -16.59
C ILE A 243 -6.63 -27.74 -17.81
N VAL A 244 -5.87 -28.84 -17.92
CA VAL A 244 -5.04 -29.12 -19.12
C VAL A 244 -5.88 -29.26 -20.38
N GLU A 245 -7.07 -29.87 -20.28
CA GLU A 245 -8.01 -29.98 -21.41
C GLU A 245 -8.55 -28.60 -21.82
N LYS A 246 -8.90 -27.75 -20.85
CA LYS A 246 -9.34 -26.37 -21.09
C LYS A 246 -8.23 -25.53 -21.72
N ILE A 247 -6.99 -25.60 -21.21
CA ILE A 247 -5.82 -24.91 -21.80
C ILE A 247 -5.65 -25.33 -23.27
N ARG A 248 -5.77 -26.63 -23.58
CA ARG A 248 -5.69 -27.14 -24.95
C ARG A 248 -6.82 -26.60 -25.84
N ALA A 249 -8.00 -26.34 -25.29
CA ALA A 249 -9.15 -25.82 -26.01
C ALA A 249 -9.13 -24.29 -26.20
N MET A 250 -8.29 -23.56 -25.45
CA MET A 250 -8.17 -22.11 -25.58
C MET A 250 -7.66 -21.71 -26.95
N LYS A 251 -8.23 -20.63 -27.50
CA LYS A 251 -7.91 -20.10 -28.82
C LYS A 251 -7.26 -18.72 -28.71
N PRO A 252 -5.93 -18.61 -28.83
CA PRO A 252 -5.29 -17.30 -28.95
C PRO A 252 -5.77 -16.58 -30.21
N ALA A 253 -6.08 -15.30 -30.09
CA ALA A 253 -6.52 -14.42 -31.16
C ALA A 253 -5.63 -13.19 -31.25
N THR A 254 -5.56 -12.60 -32.44
CA THR A 254 -4.99 -11.26 -32.62
C THR A 254 -6.10 -10.24 -32.83
N TYR A 255 -6.03 -9.10 -32.16
CA TYR A 255 -7.09 -8.10 -32.16
C TYR A 255 -6.57 -6.66 -32.04
N ARG A 256 -7.46 -5.70 -32.30
CA ARG A 256 -7.31 -4.27 -32.01
C ARG A 256 -8.54 -3.80 -31.26
N TYR A 257 -8.38 -2.82 -30.37
CA TYR A 257 -9.55 -2.20 -29.75
C TYR A 257 -10.28 -1.30 -30.76
N LEU A 258 -11.58 -1.09 -30.53
CA LEU A 258 -12.43 -0.31 -31.44
C LEU A 258 -11.96 1.15 -31.59
N GLU A 259 -11.35 1.69 -30.55
CA GLU A 259 -10.82 3.07 -30.53
C GLU A 259 -9.49 3.21 -31.30
N GLU A 260 -8.87 2.10 -31.70
CA GLU A 260 -7.58 2.11 -32.37
C GLU A 260 -7.70 2.25 -33.88
N GLY A 261 -6.87 3.13 -34.44
CA GLY A 261 -6.78 3.30 -35.88
C GLY A 261 -6.20 2.06 -36.59
N PRO A 262 -6.39 1.95 -37.92
CA PRO A 262 -5.95 0.80 -38.72
C PRO A 262 -4.43 0.58 -38.71
N ALA A 263 -3.65 1.61 -38.38
CA ALA A 263 -2.19 1.56 -38.29
C ALA A 263 -1.68 0.96 -36.96
N ALA A 264 -2.53 0.77 -35.94
CA ALA A 264 -2.12 0.20 -34.67
C ALA A 264 -1.64 -1.25 -34.83
N PRO A 265 -0.60 -1.68 -34.10
CA PRO A 265 -0.16 -3.08 -34.13
C PRO A 265 -1.24 -3.99 -33.53
N PRO A 266 -1.52 -5.17 -34.11
CA PRO A 266 -2.45 -6.12 -33.52
C PRO A 266 -1.84 -6.69 -32.22
N ARG A 267 -2.68 -6.84 -31.20
CA ARG A 267 -2.33 -7.46 -29.92
C ARG A 267 -2.66 -8.94 -29.93
N LEU A 268 -1.84 -9.76 -29.28
CA LEU A 268 -2.11 -11.18 -29.05
C LEU A 268 -2.79 -11.36 -27.69
N GLY A 269 -3.88 -12.13 -27.63
CA GLY A 269 -4.55 -12.47 -26.39
C GLY A 269 -5.74 -13.39 -26.60
N PHE A 270 -6.77 -13.25 -25.76
CA PHE A 270 -7.98 -14.08 -25.81
C PHE A 270 -9.23 -13.20 -25.85
N LEU A 271 -10.27 -13.67 -26.53
CA LEU A 271 -11.61 -13.09 -26.46
C LEU A 271 -12.31 -13.61 -25.21
N ALA A 272 -12.96 -12.72 -24.45
CA ALA A 272 -13.59 -13.08 -23.18
C ALA A 272 -14.72 -14.11 -23.38
N GLU A 273 -15.43 -14.04 -24.50
CA GLU A 273 -16.55 -14.92 -24.85
C GLU A 273 -16.12 -16.35 -25.17
N GLU A 274 -14.85 -16.54 -25.55
CA GLU A 274 -14.28 -17.85 -25.89
C GLU A 274 -13.38 -18.43 -24.79
N ALA A 275 -13.05 -17.62 -23.78
CA ALA A 275 -12.17 -17.99 -22.69
C ALA A 275 -12.91 -18.79 -21.60
N PRO A 276 -12.22 -19.71 -20.90
CA PRO A 276 -12.82 -20.43 -19.80
C PRO A 276 -13.19 -19.48 -18.64
N PRO A 277 -14.33 -19.70 -17.94
CA PRO A 277 -14.82 -18.80 -16.91
C PRO A 277 -13.83 -18.61 -15.76
N GLU A 278 -12.94 -19.57 -15.52
CA GLU A 278 -11.93 -19.52 -14.46
C GLU A 278 -10.90 -18.40 -14.66
N ILE A 279 -10.68 -17.93 -15.88
CA ILE A 279 -9.71 -16.85 -16.18
C ILE A 279 -10.38 -15.50 -16.45
N LEU A 280 -11.71 -15.44 -16.43
CA LEU A 280 -12.43 -14.20 -16.69
C LEU A 280 -12.37 -13.26 -15.49
N SER A 281 -12.42 -11.97 -15.76
CA SER A 281 -12.62 -10.92 -14.77
C SER A 281 -13.97 -11.10 -14.06
N ALA A 282 -14.16 -10.43 -12.92
CA ALA A 282 -15.41 -10.54 -12.15
C ALA A 282 -16.66 -10.14 -12.94
N SER A 283 -16.54 -9.24 -13.92
CA SER A 283 -17.64 -8.84 -14.81
C SER A 283 -17.84 -9.77 -16.00
N GLY A 284 -16.91 -10.72 -16.23
CA GLY A 284 -16.92 -11.62 -17.39
C GLY A 284 -16.44 -10.99 -18.70
N GLY A 285 -16.30 -9.66 -18.78
CA GLY A 285 -15.97 -8.93 -20.00
C GLY A 285 -14.48 -8.75 -20.29
N GLY A 286 -13.59 -9.42 -19.53
CA GLY A 286 -12.14 -9.28 -19.71
C GLY A 286 -11.39 -10.49 -19.15
N ILE A 287 -10.10 -10.60 -19.48
CA ILE A 287 -9.22 -11.66 -18.98
C ILE A 287 -8.50 -11.15 -17.73
N ASP A 288 -8.59 -11.88 -16.64
CA ASP A 288 -7.85 -11.62 -15.41
C ASP A 288 -6.47 -12.29 -15.50
N LEU A 289 -5.40 -11.48 -15.57
CA LEU A 289 -4.03 -11.97 -15.74
C LEU A 289 -3.55 -12.80 -14.54
N TYR A 290 -4.01 -12.49 -13.32
CA TYR A 290 -3.65 -13.25 -12.13
C TYR A 290 -4.33 -14.63 -12.12
N LYS A 291 -5.60 -14.68 -12.53
CA LYS A 291 -6.30 -15.95 -12.73
C LYS A 291 -5.67 -16.76 -13.86
N LEU A 292 -5.36 -16.14 -15.00
CA LEU A 292 -4.72 -16.81 -16.14
C LEU A 292 -3.37 -17.43 -15.77
N SER A 293 -2.50 -16.67 -15.10
CA SER A 293 -1.19 -17.19 -14.63
C SER A 293 -1.34 -18.33 -13.64
N THR A 294 -2.27 -18.24 -12.70
CA THR A 294 -2.58 -19.32 -11.76
C THR A 294 -3.15 -20.55 -12.49
N PHE A 295 -4.03 -20.33 -13.47
CA PHE A 295 -4.61 -21.38 -14.30
C PHE A 295 -3.54 -22.12 -15.10
N VAL A 296 -2.60 -21.38 -15.71
CA VAL A 296 -1.44 -21.95 -16.42
C VAL A 296 -0.54 -22.72 -15.45
N LEU A 297 -0.26 -22.20 -14.24
CA LEU A 297 0.54 -22.89 -13.24
C LEU A 297 -0.04 -24.27 -12.88
N VAL A 298 -1.36 -24.35 -12.67
CA VAL A 298 -2.02 -25.63 -12.38
C VAL A 298 -1.91 -26.60 -13.57
N GLY A 299 -2.04 -26.08 -14.80
CA GLY A 299 -1.80 -26.86 -16.02
C GLY A 299 -0.38 -27.42 -16.09
N VAL A 300 0.63 -26.60 -15.79
CA VAL A 300 2.05 -27.00 -15.77
C VAL A 300 2.30 -28.08 -14.70
N GLN A 301 1.74 -27.92 -13.50
CA GLN A 301 1.84 -28.93 -12.44
C GLN A 301 1.22 -30.27 -12.84
N GLU A 302 0.10 -30.27 -13.57
CA GLU A 302 -0.48 -31.52 -14.07
C GLU A 302 0.34 -32.13 -15.22
N LEU A 303 0.92 -31.31 -16.09
CA LEU A 303 1.83 -31.80 -17.12
C LEU A 303 3.06 -32.47 -16.51
N ASP A 304 3.63 -31.90 -15.45
CA ASP A 304 4.74 -32.48 -14.69
C ASP A 304 4.37 -33.86 -14.11
N ARG A 305 3.20 -33.99 -13.45
CA ARG A 305 2.70 -35.29 -12.97
C ARG A 305 2.49 -36.32 -14.08
N ARG A 306 2.10 -35.90 -15.28
CA ARG A 306 1.97 -36.79 -16.44
C ARG A 306 3.33 -37.23 -16.96
N LEU A 307 4.32 -36.33 -16.93
CA LEU A 307 5.69 -36.63 -17.32
C LEU A 307 6.33 -37.66 -16.40
N SER A 308 6.28 -37.47 -15.07
CA SER A 308 6.85 -38.44 -14.13
C SER A 308 6.23 -39.83 -14.29
N ARG A 309 4.90 -39.91 -14.48
CA ARG A 309 4.21 -41.18 -14.78
C ARG A 309 4.65 -41.81 -16.10
N LEU A 310 5.03 -41.00 -17.08
CA LEU A 310 5.55 -41.49 -18.36
C LEU A 310 6.97 -42.03 -18.18
N GLU A 311 7.82 -41.33 -17.43
CA GLU A 311 9.18 -41.76 -17.08
C GLU A 311 9.17 -43.09 -16.33
N ASP A 312 8.32 -43.25 -15.31
CA ASP A 312 8.16 -44.51 -14.58
C ASP A 312 7.77 -45.68 -15.50
N ARG A 313 6.86 -45.41 -16.45
CA ARG A 313 6.43 -46.40 -17.45
C ARG A 313 7.56 -46.75 -18.41
N VAL A 314 8.34 -45.76 -18.85
CA VAL A 314 9.49 -45.98 -19.73
C VAL A 314 10.54 -46.82 -18.99
N THR A 315 10.91 -46.48 -17.76
CA THR A 315 11.86 -47.27 -16.95
C THR A 315 11.36 -48.71 -16.74
N SER A 316 10.06 -48.88 -16.48
CA SER A 316 9.45 -50.22 -16.39
C SER A 316 9.56 -51.00 -17.71
N LEU A 317 9.25 -50.36 -18.84
CA LEU A 317 9.35 -50.99 -20.17
C LEU A 317 10.79 -51.29 -20.57
N GLU A 318 11.75 -50.42 -20.27
CA GLU A 318 13.18 -50.65 -20.51
C GLU A 318 13.70 -51.83 -19.70
N THR A 319 13.28 -51.96 -18.44
CA THR A 319 13.63 -53.11 -17.58
C THR A 319 13.05 -54.41 -18.14
N LEU A 320 11.81 -54.37 -18.66
CA LEU A 320 11.17 -55.50 -19.33
C LEU A 320 11.90 -55.88 -20.63
N LEU A 321 12.28 -54.92 -21.47
CA LEU A 321 13.03 -55.18 -22.70
C LEU A 321 14.44 -55.72 -22.42
N ALA A 322 15.15 -55.17 -21.44
CA ALA A 322 16.46 -55.67 -21.02
C ALA A 322 16.40 -57.13 -20.51
N SER A 323 15.25 -57.56 -20.00
CA SER A 323 14.99 -58.96 -19.62
C SER A 323 14.56 -59.88 -20.77
N GLY A 324 14.29 -59.32 -21.97
CA GLY A 324 13.66 -60.00 -23.10
C GLY A 324 14.50 -60.11 -24.37
N VAL A 325 15.75 -59.65 -24.41
CA VAL A 325 16.65 -59.82 -25.56
C VAL A 325 17.58 -61.01 -25.32
N PRO A 326 17.34 -62.19 -25.92
CA PRO A 326 18.37 -63.20 -26.08
C PRO A 326 19.31 -62.72 -27.20
N GLU A 327 20.46 -62.14 -26.84
CA GLU A 327 21.53 -61.94 -27.82
C GLU A 327 22.00 -63.30 -28.35
N GLY A 328 22.14 -63.36 -29.67
CA GLY A 328 22.34 -64.60 -30.42
C GLY A 328 23.68 -65.29 -30.15
N VAL A 329 23.56 -66.61 -29.96
CA VAL A 329 24.27 -67.66 -30.70
C VAL A 329 25.81 -67.56 -30.78
N ALA A 330 26.49 -68.29 -29.90
CA ALA A 330 27.40 -69.36 -30.32
C ALA A 330 27.72 -70.32 -29.14
N GLY A 331 27.11 -71.51 -29.19
CA GLY A 331 27.70 -72.73 -28.63
C GLY A 331 27.63 -72.94 -27.12
N SER A 332 26.56 -73.59 -26.65
CA SER A 332 26.66 -74.95 -26.09
C SER A 332 25.31 -75.33 -25.49
N GLN A 333 24.77 -76.45 -25.95
CA GLN A 333 23.64 -77.10 -25.31
C GLN A 333 24.07 -77.64 -23.96
N THR A 334 23.33 -77.30 -22.90
CA THR A 334 22.81 -78.30 -21.95
C THR A 334 21.62 -77.72 -21.21
N SER A 335 20.53 -78.47 -21.28
CA SER A 335 19.32 -78.34 -20.49
C SER A 335 19.61 -78.33 -18.99
N GLN A 336 18.98 -77.45 -18.22
CA GLN A 336 18.10 -77.79 -17.09
C GLN A 336 17.81 -76.57 -16.21
N GLU A 337 16.53 -76.26 -16.12
CA GLU A 337 15.86 -75.64 -14.98
C GLU A 337 16.38 -74.29 -14.48
N GLY A 338 15.98 -73.21 -15.17
CA GLY A 338 15.77 -71.91 -14.53
C GLY A 338 14.58 -71.99 -13.57
N SER A 339 14.82 -72.63 -12.42
CA SER A 339 13.86 -72.92 -11.36
C SER A 339 12.93 -71.74 -11.05
N LEU A 340 11.68 -72.03 -10.66
CA LEU A 340 10.71 -71.05 -10.13
C LEU A 340 11.34 -70.11 -9.07
N THR A 341 12.38 -70.56 -8.37
CA THR A 341 13.19 -69.76 -7.45
C THR A 341 13.84 -68.54 -8.11
N SER A 342 14.32 -68.62 -9.35
CA SER A 342 14.93 -67.49 -10.07
C SER A 342 13.91 -66.41 -10.45
N ARG A 343 12.65 -66.82 -10.72
CA ARG A 343 11.54 -65.90 -10.96
C ARG A 343 11.10 -65.17 -9.68
N VAL A 344 11.05 -65.89 -8.55
CA VAL A 344 10.71 -65.33 -7.23
C VAL A 344 11.82 -64.40 -6.72
N ILE A 345 13.09 -64.79 -6.88
CA ILE A 345 14.24 -63.96 -6.49
C ILE A 345 14.29 -62.66 -7.31
N ASN A 346 13.99 -62.71 -8.61
CA ASN A 346 13.93 -61.51 -9.44
C ASN A 346 12.72 -60.60 -9.11
N TYR A 347 11.58 -61.18 -8.74
CA TYR A 347 10.43 -60.41 -8.25
C TYR A 347 10.71 -59.76 -6.89
N LEU A 348 11.34 -60.47 -5.95
CA LEU A 348 11.78 -59.90 -4.67
C LEU A 348 12.82 -58.80 -4.86
N ALA A 349 13.74 -58.96 -5.81
CA ALA A 349 14.68 -57.90 -6.19
C ALA A 349 13.97 -56.65 -6.75
N SER A 350 12.86 -56.82 -7.48
CA SER A 350 12.03 -55.71 -7.96
C SER A 350 11.27 -54.97 -6.85
N LEU A 351 11.04 -55.64 -5.71
CA LEU A 351 10.49 -55.05 -4.48
C LEU A 351 11.60 -54.51 -3.54
N GLY A 352 12.87 -54.50 -3.97
CA GLY A 352 14.00 -53.99 -3.21
C GLY A 352 14.59 -54.98 -2.18
N ALA A 353 14.24 -56.26 -2.25
CA ALA A 353 14.74 -57.32 -1.39
C ALA A 353 15.74 -58.22 -2.15
N ARG A 354 16.97 -58.36 -1.63
CA ARG A 354 18.00 -59.27 -2.17
C ARG A 354 18.29 -60.37 -1.16
N ILE A 355 18.20 -61.63 -1.59
CA ILE A 355 18.52 -62.79 -0.73
C ILE A 355 19.82 -63.42 -1.24
N SER A 356 20.88 -63.40 -0.43
CA SER A 356 22.17 -64.04 -0.71
C SER A 356 22.73 -64.70 0.55
N ASP A 357 23.30 -65.89 0.43
CA ASP A 357 23.94 -66.64 1.54
C ASP A 357 23.04 -66.81 2.78
N GLY A 358 21.74 -66.97 2.57
CA GLY A 358 20.75 -67.12 3.65
C GLY A 358 20.37 -65.82 4.36
N ILE A 359 20.85 -64.67 3.89
CA ILE A 359 20.56 -63.33 4.42
C ILE A 359 19.64 -62.59 3.45
N ALA A 360 18.50 -62.10 3.94
CA ALA A 360 17.64 -61.19 3.20
C ALA A 360 18.03 -59.75 3.53
N SER A 361 18.42 -58.99 2.51
CA SER A 361 18.79 -57.58 2.58
C SER A 361 17.70 -56.73 1.93
N PHE A 362 17.26 -55.69 2.64
CA PHE A 362 16.24 -54.75 2.20
C PHE A 362 16.84 -53.35 2.20
N ARG A 363 16.53 -52.52 1.20
CA ARG A 363 16.96 -51.11 1.19
C ARG A 363 16.36 -50.32 2.36
N SER A 364 15.10 -50.57 2.69
CA SER A 364 14.39 -50.03 3.86
C SER A 364 13.36 -51.06 4.34
N LEU A 365 13.14 -51.16 5.65
CA LEU A 365 12.20 -52.11 6.26
C LEU A 365 11.22 -51.35 7.18
N ALA A 366 9.94 -51.35 6.81
CA ALA A 366 8.84 -50.94 7.68
C ALA A 366 8.00 -52.18 7.99
N ALA A 367 7.89 -52.54 9.28
CA ALA A 367 7.14 -53.71 9.72
C ALA A 367 6.23 -53.32 10.89
N GLU A 368 5.01 -53.85 10.91
CA GLU A 368 4.06 -53.66 12.02
C GLU A 368 4.61 -54.26 13.32
N ALA A 369 5.30 -55.41 13.23
CA ALA A 369 6.07 -56.00 14.32
C ALA A 369 7.27 -56.80 13.77
N LEU A 370 8.44 -56.69 14.43
CA LEU A 370 9.65 -57.42 14.08
C LEU A 370 10.12 -58.27 15.26
N SER A 371 9.97 -59.60 15.15
CA SER A 371 10.41 -60.56 16.18
C SER A 371 11.76 -61.17 15.80
N ILE A 372 12.75 -61.08 16.71
CA ILE A 372 14.13 -61.52 16.46
C ILE A 372 14.50 -62.59 17.50
N GLY A 373 14.67 -63.83 17.04
CA GLY A 373 14.87 -65.01 17.91
C GLY A 373 13.56 -65.66 18.36
N SER A 374 13.67 -66.56 19.32
CA SER A 374 12.55 -67.31 19.93
C SER A 374 12.82 -67.58 21.41
N ARG A 375 11.82 -68.07 22.16
CA ARG A 375 12.01 -68.42 23.58
C ARG A 375 13.05 -69.54 23.76
N GLU A 376 13.12 -70.45 22.80
CA GLU A 376 14.04 -71.60 22.80
C GLU A 376 15.43 -71.23 22.27
N LYS A 377 15.54 -70.18 21.46
CA LYS A 377 16.79 -69.63 20.90
C LYS A 377 16.72 -68.09 20.83
N PRO A 378 17.01 -67.38 21.92
CA PRO A 378 17.05 -65.92 21.90
C PRO A 378 18.20 -65.44 21.00
N ALA A 379 17.96 -64.37 20.26
CA ALA A 379 18.93 -63.76 19.34
C ALA A 379 19.06 -62.26 19.61
N GLY A 380 20.11 -61.65 19.07
CA GLY A 380 20.35 -60.21 19.15
C GLY A 380 20.49 -59.58 17.76
N VAL A 381 20.54 -58.26 17.71
CA VAL A 381 20.78 -57.47 16.50
C VAL A 381 22.17 -56.87 16.56
N THR A 382 22.97 -57.08 15.51
CA THR A 382 24.24 -56.36 15.36
C THR A 382 23.97 -55.01 14.71
N LEU A 383 24.27 -53.93 15.40
CA LEU A 383 24.29 -52.57 14.86
C LEU A 383 25.74 -52.14 14.71
N TYR A 384 26.06 -51.37 13.68
CA TYR A 384 27.40 -50.81 13.51
C TYR A 384 27.37 -49.36 13.99
N ASP A 385 28.35 -48.98 14.79
CA ASP A 385 28.52 -47.61 15.23
C ASP A 385 28.84 -46.72 14.01
N GLU A 386 28.14 -45.60 13.87
CA GLU A 386 28.20 -44.76 12.68
C GLU A 386 29.51 -43.94 12.60
N ALA A 387 30.17 -43.68 13.74
CA ALA A 387 31.41 -42.93 13.80
C ALA A 387 32.65 -43.80 13.61
N THR A 388 32.63 -45.02 14.15
CA THR A 388 33.80 -45.92 14.21
C THR A 388 33.69 -47.12 13.28
N GLY A 389 32.47 -47.47 12.85
CA GLY A 389 32.20 -48.69 12.09
C GLY A 389 32.32 -49.98 12.90
N GLU A 390 32.49 -49.89 14.24
CA GLU A 390 32.61 -51.08 15.08
C GLU A 390 31.24 -51.75 15.32
N PRO A 391 31.16 -53.09 15.29
CA PRO A 391 29.91 -53.80 15.53
C PRO A 391 29.56 -53.84 17.02
N TYR A 392 28.28 -53.68 17.33
CA TYR A 392 27.70 -53.83 18.66
C TYR A 392 26.50 -54.77 18.62
N CYS A 393 26.48 -55.76 19.52
CA CYS A 393 25.38 -56.68 19.68
C CYS A 393 24.39 -56.18 20.71
N LEU A 394 23.16 -55.86 20.29
CA LEU A 394 22.03 -55.56 21.17
C LEU A 394 21.21 -56.81 21.43
N LYS A 395 21.05 -57.17 22.71
CA LYS A 395 20.23 -58.31 23.16
C LYS A 395 19.56 -58.00 24.49
N VAL A 396 18.44 -58.65 24.80
CA VAL A 396 17.79 -58.53 26.11
C VAL A 396 18.30 -59.64 27.03
N VAL A 397 18.85 -59.26 28.18
CA VAL A 397 19.33 -60.19 29.21
C VAL A 397 18.69 -59.80 30.54
N ASN A 398 18.05 -60.75 31.22
CA ASN A 398 17.35 -60.52 32.49
C ASN A 398 16.33 -59.36 32.45
N GLY A 399 15.68 -59.14 31.30
CA GLY A 399 14.67 -58.10 31.11
C GLY A 399 15.21 -56.70 30.78
N ALA A 400 16.53 -56.50 30.74
CA ALA A 400 17.16 -55.25 30.33
C ALA A 400 17.85 -55.37 28.96
N VAL A 401 17.83 -54.30 28.18
CA VAL A 401 18.60 -54.21 26.93
C VAL A 401 20.09 -54.10 27.28
N ASN A 402 20.90 -54.99 26.73
CA ASN A 402 22.34 -55.03 26.88
C ASN A 402 22.99 -54.84 25.51
N ALA A 403 23.81 -53.79 25.39
CA ALA A 403 24.68 -53.57 24.23
C ALA A 403 26.10 -54.01 24.61
N ALA A 404 26.69 -54.91 23.83
CA ALA A 404 28.06 -55.36 24.01
C ALA A 404 28.85 -55.20 22.71
N ALA A 405 30.10 -54.76 22.79
CA ALA A 405 30.98 -54.67 21.64
C ALA A 405 31.17 -56.04 20.98
N GLY A 406 31.12 -56.09 19.64
CA GLY A 406 31.20 -57.29 18.81
C GLY A 406 29.90 -57.67 18.09
N VAL A 407 30.02 -58.56 17.09
CA VAL A 407 28.88 -59.11 16.34
C VAL A 407 28.08 -60.08 17.21
N CYS A 408 26.76 -60.08 17.11
CA CYS A 408 25.94 -61.07 17.80
C CYS A 408 26.31 -62.51 17.37
N GLY A 409 26.66 -63.36 18.34
CA GLY A 409 26.92 -64.79 18.12
C GLY A 409 28.39 -65.19 18.00
N SER A 410 29.35 -64.25 17.97
CA SER A 410 30.77 -64.59 18.05
C SER A 410 31.21 -64.85 19.51
N ARG A 411 31.80 -66.02 19.79
CA ARG A 411 32.43 -66.33 21.08
C ARG A 411 33.78 -65.63 21.16
N ILE A 412 33.91 -64.63 22.03
CA ILE A 412 35.18 -64.24 22.64
C ILE A 412 35.08 -64.44 24.15
N LEU A 413 36.13 -65.06 24.69
CA LEU A 413 36.28 -65.58 26.04
C LEU A 413 36.25 -64.47 27.08
N ALA A 414 35.57 -64.74 28.19
CA ALA A 414 35.60 -63.93 29.39
C ALA A 414 36.99 -63.94 30.04
N GLY A 415 37.48 -62.76 30.43
CA GLY A 415 38.46 -62.55 31.49
C GLY A 415 37.87 -61.59 32.51
N SER A 416 37.80 -62.02 33.78
CA SER A 416 37.16 -61.37 34.92
C SER A 416 38.19 -60.60 35.80
N PRO A 417 37.78 -59.94 36.91
CA PRO A 417 38.34 -58.68 37.42
C PRO A 417 39.45 -58.81 38.49
N ASP A 418 40.33 -57.81 38.60
CA ASP A 418 40.79 -57.17 39.86
C ASP A 418 41.96 -56.18 39.64
N SER A 419 41.77 -54.96 40.18
CA SER A 419 42.64 -53.83 40.63
C SER A 419 44.19 -53.89 40.59
N PRO A 420 44.94 -52.76 40.78
CA PRO A 420 44.52 -51.37 41.03
C PRO A 420 45.22 -50.29 40.15
N ALA A 421 44.67 -49.08 40.20
CA ALA A 421 45.19 -47.88 39.56
C ALA A 421 46.60 -47.47 40.00
N PRO A 422 47.33 -46.70 39.17
CA PRO A 422 48.09 -45.55 39.63
C PRO A 422 47.26 -44.29 39.40
N ALA A 423 47.05 -43.55 40.50
CA ALA A 423 46.44 -42.24 40.48
C ALA A 423 47.35 -41.23 39.73
N GLU A 424 46.78 -40.58 38.73
CA GLU A 424 47.16 -39.26 38.24
C GLU A 424 45.86 -38.44 38.16
N PRO A 425 45.94 -37.12 38.39
CA PRO A 425 45.13 -36.36 39.35
C PRO A 425 43.64 -36.35 38.97
N PRO A 426 42.71 -35.81 39.80
CA PRO A 426 41.41 -35.41 39.26
C PRO A 426 41.70 -34.35 38.19
N GLY A 427 41.87 -34.80 36.93
CA GLY A 427 41.73 -33.97 35.76
C GLY A 427 40.37 -33.34 35.95
N ALA A 428 40.38 -32.01 36.11
CA ALA A 428 39.23 -31.23 36.50
C ALA A 428 38.01 -31.80 35.78
N ALA A 429 36.97 -32.18 36.54
CA ALA A 429 35.70 -32.56 35.94
C ALA A 429 35.40 -31.50 34.88
N ASP A 430 35.19 -31.95 33.64
CA ASP A 430 34.88 -31.05 32.56
C ASP A 430 33.70 -30.20 33.01
N THR A 431 33.96 -28.90 33.15
CA THR A 431 32.98 -27.89 33.58
C THR A 431 32.70 -26.92 32.44
N THR A 432 33.28 -27.14 31.26
CA THR A 432 33.12 -26.28 30.11
C THR A 432 31.87 -26.69 29.34
N PRO A 433 30.82 -25.86 29.29
CA PRO A 433 29.62 -26.19 28.53
C PRO A 433 29.88 -26.17 27.02
N PRO A 434 29.13 -26.95 26.23
CA PRO A 434 29.29 -26.99 24.78
C PRO A 434 28.98 -25.64 24.13
N LEU A 435 29.72 -25.27 23.08
CA LEU A 435 29.50 -24.04 22.33
C LEU A 435 28.44 -24.24 21.23
N ILE A 436 27.31 -23.55 21.33
CA ILE A 436 26.24 -23.58 20.33
C ILE A 436 26.29 -22.30 19.49
N THR A 437 26.55 -22.45 18.19
CA THR A 437 26.57 -21.37 17.20
C THR A 437 25.33 -21.41 16.32
N ILE A 438 24.51 -20.35 16.37
CA ILE A 438 23.28 -20.22 15.59
C ILE A 438 23.64 -19.93 14.12
N VAL A 439 23.13 -20.74 13.18
CA VAL A 439 23.43 -20.59 11.74
C VAL A 439 22.36 -19.73 11.07
N GLY A 440 22.70 -18.50 10.64
CA GLY A 440 21.76 -17.57 10.01
C GLY A 440 21.45 -16.36 10.89
N ASN A 441 20.46 -15.56 10.47
CA ASN A 441 20.17 -14.28 11.12
C ASN A 441 19.61 -14.47 12.53
N ASN A 442 20.09 -13.67 13.49
CA ASN A 442 19.56 -13.56 14.85
C ASN A 442 19.64 -12.09 15.33
N PRO A 443 18.52 -11.36 15.45
CA PRO A 443 17.14 -11.83 15.25
C PRO A 443 16.84 -12.12 13.78
N ALA A 444 16.07 -13.17 13.53
CA ALA A 444 15.49 -13.42 12.21
C ALA A 444 14.19 -12.63 12.08
N ARG A 445 14.02 -11.89 10.98
CA ARG A 445 12.79 -11.12 10.70
C ARG A 445 12.03 -11.78 9.57
N VAL A 446 10.75 -12.04 9.80
CA VAL A 446 9.83 -12.59 8.80
C VAL A 446 8.57 -11.72 8.77
N ALA A 447 8.10 -11.35 7.59
CA ALA A 447 6.84 -10.62 7.48
C ALA A 447 5.67 -11.57 7.82
N LYS A 448 4.61 -11.05 8.43
CA LYS A 448 3.37 -11.79 8.72
C LYS A 448 2.86 -12.53 7.47
N GLY A 449 2.60 -13.82 7.61
CA GLY A 449 2.21 -14.74 6.53
C GLY A 449 3.37 -15.25 5.67
N GLY A 450 4.61 -14.82 5.92
CA GLY A 450 5.80 -15.32 5.24
C GLY A 450 6.22 -16.72 5.73
N VAL A 451 7.01 -17.43 4.92
CA VAL A 451 7.58 -18.73 5.31
C VAL A 451 8.87 -18.50 6.10
N TYR A 452 8.93 -19.05 7.31
CA TYR A 452 10.15 -19.12 8.09
C TYR A 452 10.78 -20.51 7.94
N ALA A 453 12.02 -20.56 7.46
CA ALA A 453 12.82 -21.79 7.41
C ALA A 453 13.99 -21.63 8.38
N ASP A 454 14.05 -22.51 9.36
CA ASP A 454 15.11 -22.50 10.34
C ASP A 454 16.38 -23.14 9.78
N LEU A 455 17.48 -22.39 9.78
CA LEU A 455 18.79 -22.88 9.33
C LEU A 455 19.56 -23.64 10.42
N GLY A 456 18.97 -23.83 11.60
CA GLY A 456 19.52 -24.59 12.71
C GLY A 456 20.65 -23.90 13.49
N ALA A 457 21.32 -24.71 14.30
CA ALA A 457 22.53 -24.34 15.04
C ALA A 457 23.54 -25.49 14.98
N THR A 458 24.83 -25.16 15.02
CA THR A 458 25.92 -26.13 15.15
C THR A 458 26.42 -26.14 16.58
N VAL A 459 26.80 -27.30 17.10
CA VAL A 459 27.39 -27.44 18.43
C VAL A 459 28.81 -27.99 18.32
N ALA A 460 29.73 -27.43 19.11
CA ALA A 460 31.11 -27.88 19.23
C ALA A 460 31.52 -27.89 20.70
N ASP A 461 32.29 -28.90 21.10
CA ASP A 461 32.78 -29.06 22.47
C ASP A 461 34.14 -29.75 22.46
N GLU A 462 35.07 -29.27 23.29
CA GLU A 462 36.45 -29.75 23.31
C GLU A 462 36.55 -31.04 24.13
N GLY A 463 36.20 -32.18 23.52
CA GLY A 463 36.28 -33.50 24.15
C GLY A 463 35.11 -34.44 23.84
N SER A 464 33.99 -33.90 23.34
CA SER A 464 32.77 -34.65 23.05
C SER A 464 32.41 -34.65 21.56
N PRO A 465 32.86 -35.63 20.76
CA PRO A 465 32.36 -35.78 19.39
C PRO A 465 30.90 -36.24 19.40
N ASN A 466 30.05 -35.61 18.57
CA ASN A 466 28.64 -35.95 18.33
C ASN A 466 27.63 -35.54 19.42
N ILE A 467 27.68 -34.30 19.90
CA ILE A 467 26.60 -33.72 20.71
C ILE A 467 25.40 -33.38 19.81
N GLY A 468 24.22 -33.88 20.16
CA GLY A 468 22.97 -33.50 19.50
C GLY A 468 22.40 -32.19 20.06
N VAL A 469 21.68 -31.43 19.23
CA VAL A 469 20.97 -30.23 19.67
C VAL A 469 19.50 -30.57 19.87
N HIS A 470 18.98 -30.32 21.07
CA HIS A 470 17.55 -30.37 21.36
C HIS A 470 16.95 -28.99 21.14
N VAL A 471 15.84 -28.93 20.38
CA VAL A 471 15.22 -27.67 19.98
C VAL A 471 13.88 -27.50 20.67
N PHE A 472 13.64 -26.31 21.22
CA PHE A 472 12.38 -25.92 21.82
C PHE A 472 11.86 -24.66 21.12
N VAL A 473 10.58 -24.63 20.79
CA VAL A 473 9.89 -23.44 20.25
C VAL A 473 8.90 -22.97 21.31
N ASP A 474 9.08 -21.74 21.78
CA ASP A 474 8.28 -21.15 22.87
C ASP A 474 8.16 -22.07 24.10
N GLY A 475 9.26 -22.77 24.42
CA GLY A 475 9.37 -23.71 25.53
C GLY A 475 8.87 -25.14 25.26
N VAL A 476 8.35 -25.44 24.06
CA VAL A 476 7.85 -26.77 23.69
C VAL A 476 8.90 -27.55 22.88
N PRO A 477 9.27 -28.79 23.26
CA PRO A 477 10.25 -29.57 22.52
C PRO A 477 9.71 -30.01 21.16
N VAL A 478 10.49 -29.80 20.11
CA VAL A 478 10.12 -30.14 18.73
C VAL A 478 11.23 -30.93 18.03
N ARG A 479 10.86 -31.68 16.98
CA ARG A 479 11.83 -32.34 16.07
C ARG A 479 12.15 -31.50 14.85
N GLU A 480 11.21 -30.65 14.43
CA GLU A 480 11.34 -29.70 13.33
C GLU A 480 10.78 -28.35 13.79
N VAL A 481 11.44 -27.26 13.45
CA VAL A 481 11.01 -25.91 13.84
C VAL A 481 9.88 -25.46 12.92
N PHE A 482 8.72 -25.20 13.51
CA PHE A 482 7.59 -24.56 12.85
C PHE A 482 7.19 -23.30 13.64
N ILE A 483 7.16 -22.15 12.96
CA ILE A 483 6.72 -20.87 13.52
C ILE A 483 5.44 -20.45 12.82
N ASP A 484 4.38 -20.21 13.60
CA ASP A 484 3.15 -19.65 13.08
C ASP A 484 3.35 -18.16 12.79
N THR A 485 3.49 -17.82 11.51
CA THR A 485 3.66 -16.43 11.07
C THR A 485 2.31 -15.73 10.80
N SER A 486 1.18 -16.36 11.12
CA SER A 486 -0.16 -15.82 10.81
C SER A 486 -0.51 -14.55 11.60
N ALA A 487 0.15 -14.31 12.73
CA ALA A 487 0.02 -13.11 13.55
C ALA A 487 1.40 -12.49 13.80
N ALA A 488 1.44 -11.16 13.97
CA ALA A 488 2.68 -10.49 14.38
C ALA A 488 2.97 -10.85 15.84
N ALA A 489 4.11 -11.51 16.06
CA ALA A 489 4.53 -12.04 17.35
C ALA A 489 6.05 -12.25 17.34
N THR A 490 6.62 -12.34 18.53
CA THR A 490 8.02 -12.72 18.71
C THR A 490 8.06 -14.13 19.28
N HIS A 491 8.71 -15.03 18.56
CA HIS A 491 8.92 -16.43 18.98
C HIS A 491 10.37 -16.64 19.41
N LEU A 492 10.56 -17.53 20.38
CA LEU A 492 11.88 -17.92 20.87
C LEU A 492 12.16 -19.37 20.49
N ILE A 493 13.31 -19.59 19.87
CA ILE A 493 13.82 -20.93 19.57
C ILE A 493 15.05 -21.18 20.42
N ASP A 494 14.95 -22.10 21.38
CA ASP A 494 16.05 -22.48 22.25
C ASP A 494 16.73 -23.73 21.71
N TYR A 495 18.03 -23.60 21.44
CA TYR A 495 18.91 -24.70 21.10
C TYR A 495 19.67 -25.11 22.36
N THR A 496 19.35 -26.27 22.91
CA THR A 496 20.01 -26.80 24.12
C THR A 496 20.85 -28.00 23.77
N ALA A 497 22.07 -28.03 24.27
CA ALA A 497 22.99 -29.16 24.15
C ALA A 497 23.53 -29.53 25.52
N VAL A 498 23.74 -30.83 25.75
CA VAL A 498 24.33 -31.37 26.97
C VAL A 498 25.51 -32.24 26.55
N ASP A 499 26.69 -31.94 27.07
CA ASP A 499 27.88 -32.77 26.82
C ASP A 499 27.85 -34.07 27.64
N GLN A 500 28.87 -34.91 27.49
CA GLN A 500 28.97 -36.18 28.20
C GLN A 500 29.25 -36.04 29.70
N ALA A 501 29.80 -34.88 30.13
CA ALA A 501 30.04 -34.54 31.53
C ALA A 501 28.79 -33.96 32.23
N GLY A 502 27.74 -33.65 31.46
CA GLY A 502 26.48 -33.10 31.94
C GLY A 502 26.42 -31.58 31.93
N ASN A 503 27.43 -30.86 31.42
CA ASN A 503 27.35 -29.42 31.27
C ASN A 503 26.37 -29.06 30.16
N ARG A 504 25.59 -28.01 30.40
CA ARG A 504 24.50 -27.59 29.53
C ARG A 504 24.76 -26.22 28.98
N ALA A 505 24.58 -26.06 27.68
CA ALA A 505 24.51 -24.76 27.05
C ALA A 505 23.16 -24.56 26.38
N THR A 506 22.72 -23.32 26.31
CA THR A 506 21.53 -22.93 25.55
C THR A 506 21.79 -21.63 24.83
N SER A 507 21.52 -21.63 23.53
CA SER A 507 21.55 -20.44 22.68
C SER A 507 20.16 -20.20 22.11
N THR A 508 19.67 -18.97 22.21
CA THR A 508 18.31 -18.61 21.79
C THR A 508 18.34 -17.79 20.50
N ARG A 509 17.54 -18.20 19.52
CA ARG A 509 17.20 -17.36 18.36
C ARG A 509 15.88 -16.64 18.60
N THR A 510 15.86 -15.34 18.35
CA THR A 510 14.63 -14.54 18.32
C THR A 510 14.12 -14.46 16.89
N VAL A 511 12.87 -14.89 16.68
CA VAL A 511 12.17 -14.75 15.39
C VAL A 511 11.07 -13.71 15.55
N ILE A 512 11.21 -12.60 14.81
CA ILE A 512 10.26 -11.49 14.84
C ILE A 512 9.36 -11.61 13.62
N VAL A 513 8.12 -12.02 13.84
CA VAL A 513 7.04 -11.92 12.86
C VAL A 513 6.50 -10.50 12.93
N TYR A 514 6.85 -9.67 11.96
CA TYR A 514 6.42 -8.27 11.94
C TYR A 514 5.31 -8.06 10.91
N ASP A 515 4.37 -7.17 11.23
CA ASP A 515 3.38 -6.71 10.25
C ASP A 515 4.01 -5.59 9.41
N PRO A 516 4.28 -5.81 8.11
CA PRO A 516 4.85 -4.76 7.25
C PRO A 516 3.88 -3.60 7.00
N LEU A 517 2.60 -3.74 7.39
CA LEU A 517 1.55 -2.73 7.25
C LEU A 517 1.17 -2.07 8.58
N ALA A 518 1.82 -2.45 9.69
CA ALA A 518 1.66 -1.70 10.93
C ALA A 518 2.39 -0.35 10.80
N GLU A 519 1.64 0.75 10.93
CA GLU A 519 2.20 2.08 11.16
C GLU A 519 3.18 2.01 12.36
N PRO A 520 4.35 2.68 12.32
CA PRO A 520 5.28 2.64 13.43
C PRO A 520 4.64 3.25 14.67
N SER A 521 4.27 2.42 15.65
CA SER A 521 3.98 2.90 16.98
C SER A 521 5.27 3.43 17.60
N GLU A 522 5.29 4.73 17.93
CA GLU A 522 6.39 5.37 18.66
C GLU A 522 6.83 4.51 19.86
N PRO A 523 8.14 4.40 20.15
CA PRO A 523 8.59 3.78 21.38
C PRO A 523 8.15 4.62 22.57
N ALA A 524 7.55 3.95 23.57
CA ALA A 524 7.13 4.55 24.82
C ALA A 524 8.30 5.28 25.50
N GLY A 525 8.19 6.61 25.59
CA GLY A 525 9.01 7.44 26.46
C GLY A 525 8.78 7.08 27.95
N PRO A 526 9.75 7.37 28.83
CA PRO A 526 9.71 6.94 30.21
C PRO A 526 8.53 7.58 30.97
N THR A 527 7.87 6.75 31.76
CA THR A 527 6.80 7.08 32.69
C THR A 527 7.21 8.15 33.71
N GLU A 528 6.43 9.22 33.81
CA GLU A 528 6.36 10.09 34.99
C GLU A 528 4.93 10.15 35.54
N PRO A 529 4.75 10.41 36.86
CA PRO A 529 3.76 9.71 37.66
C PRO A 529 2.38 10.39 37.74
N VAL A 530 1.42 9.54 38.11
CA VAL A 530 -0.02 9.75 38.29
C VAL A 530 -0.36 10.91 39.26
N GLY A 531 -1.34 11.73 38.85
CA GLY A 531 -2.12 12.64 39.68
C GLY A 531 -3.62 12.57 39.30
N PRO A 532 -4.56 12.86 40.21
CA PRO A 532 -5.70 11.98 40.47
C PRO A 532 -6.99 12.28 39.69
N THR A 533 -7.73 11.18 39.51
CA THR A 533 -9.16 10.92 39.20
C THR A 533 -10.17 12.07 39.26
N GLU A 534 -10.91 12.19 38.15
CA GLU A 534 -12.38 12.25 37.92
C GLU A 534 -13.32 12.94 38.94
N PRO A 535 -14.43 13.53 38.45
CA PRO A 535 -15.64 12.71 38.38
C PRO A 535 -16.48 12.84 37.10
N ALA A 536 -17.13 11.71 36.78
CA ALA A 536 -18.10 11.44 35.73
C ALA A 536 -19.36 12.32 35.75
N ASP A 537 -19.97 12.51 34.57
CA ASP A 537 -21.42 12.62 34.40
C ASP A 537 -21.82 12.20 32.96
N PRO A 538 -23.08 11.92 32.62
CA PRO A 538 -23.55 10.57 32.37
C PRO A 538 -24.05 10.36 30.93
N ALA A 539 -24.24 9.08 30.58
CA ALA A 539 -24.79 8.61 29.33
C ALA A 539 -26.15 9.23 28.97
N THR A 540 -26.34 9.55 27.68
CA THR A 540 -27.66 9.77 27.05
C THR A 540 -27.76 8.83 25.83
N PRO A 541 -28.88 8.10 25.65
CA PRO A 541 -28.97 7.00 24.70
C PRO A 541 -29.37 7.43 23.28
N GLU A 542 -28.97 6.57 22.35
CA GLU A 542 -29.30 6.51 20.93
C GLU A 542 -30.83 6.41 20.69
N PRO A 543 -31.42 7.11 19.68
CA PRO A 543 -32.80 6.86 19.28
C PRO A 543 -32.87 5.87 18.11
N ALA A 544 -33.84 4.97 18.25
CA ALA A 544 -34.17 3.88 17.35
C ALA A 544 -34.69 4.33 15.97
N GLU A 545 -34.35 3.52 14.96
CA GLU A 545 -34.89 3.55 13.60
C GLU A 545 -36.41 3.33 13.59
N SER A 546 -37.12 4.13 12.80
CA SER A 546 -38.51 3.89 12.42
C SER A 546 -38.61 3.88 10.89
N ASN A 547 -38.94 2.71 10.33
CA ASN A 547 -39.35 2.55 8.94
C ASN A 547 -40.76 3.11 8.73
N PRO A 548 -41.03 3.80 7.61
CA PRO A 548 -42.37 3.93 7.05
C PRO A 548 -42.58 3.05 5.79
N PRO A 549 -43.84 2.76 5.42
CA PRO A 549 -44.23 1.61 4.61
C PRO A 549 -44.26 1.87 3.10
N SER A 550 -44.26 0.76 2.35
CA SER A 550 -44.46 0.68 0.90
C SER A 550 -45.72 1.40 0.43
N GLY A 551 -45.54 2.30 -0.54
CA GLY A 551 -46.60 2.90 -1.35
C GLY A 551 -46.31 2.65 -2.83
N GLU A 552 -47.18 1.89 -3.46
CA GLU A 552 -47.22 1.56 -4.88
C GLU A 552 -47.75 2.78 -5.67
N LEU A 553 -47.03 3.20 -6.73
CA LEU A 553 -47.48 4.24 -7.67
C LEU A 553 -47.35 3.75 -9.12
N PRO A 554 -48.23 4.22 -10.03
CA PRO A 554 -48.64 3.50 -11.23
C PRO A 554 -47.75 3.72 -12.45
N ALA A 555 -47.84 2.79 -13.40
CA ALA A 555 -47.13 2.76 -14.67
C ALA A 555 -47.50 3.94 -15.61
N GLU A 556 -46.48 4.57 -16.18
CA GLU A 556 -46.56 5.61 -17.22
C GLU A 556 -46.23 4.99 -18.61
N PRO A 557 -46.88 5.41 -19.71
CA PRO A 557 -46.85 4.68 -21.00
C PRO A 557 -45.61 5.00 -21.85
N PRO A 558 -45.26 4.15 -22.85
CA PRO A 558 -43.97 4.22 -23.53
C PRO A 558 -43.86 5.40 -24.50
N ALA A 559 -42.72 6.09 -24.45
CA ALA A 559 -42.32 7.16 -25.36
C ALA A 559 -41.97 6.65 -26.77
N ALA A 560 -42.33 7.44 -27.78
CA ALA A 560 -42.13 7.21 -29.21
C ALA A 560 -40.65 7.25 -29.65
N PRO A 561 -40.28 6.62 -30.77
CA PRO A 561 -38.89 6.53 -31.23
C PRO A 561 -38.34 7.87 -31.77
N PRO A 562 -37.02 8.10 -31.70
CA PRO A 562 -36.42 9.39 -32.05
C PRO A 562 -36.40 9.62 -33.56
N THR A 563 -36.82 10.82 -33.97
CA THR A 563 -36.69 11.34 -35.34
C THR A 563 -35.26 11.79 -35.62
N THR A 564 -34.73 11.39 -36.78
CA THR A 564 -33.44 11.79 -37.35
C THR A 564 -33.37 13.32 -37.59
N PRO A 565 -32.29 14.02 -37.19
CA PRO A 565 -32.07 15.41 -37.57
C PRO A 565 -31.55 15.50 -39.03
N PRO A 566 -31.84 16.60 -39.76
CA PRO A 566 -31.44 16.76 -41.15
C PRO A 566 -29.93 17.05 -41.30
N ALA A 567 -29.37 16.61 -42.43
CA ALA A 567 -27.96 16.73 -42.79
C ALA A 567 -27.48 18.19 -42.88
N GLU A 568 -26.29 18.42 -42.34
CA GLU A 568 -25.53 19.68 -42.39
C GLU A 568 -24.93 19.90 -43.80
N PRO A 569 -24.94 21.13 -44.35
CA PRO A 569 -24.35 21.42 -45.67
C PRO A 569 -22.81 21.44 -45.62
N PRO A 570 -22.12 21.17 -46.74
CA PRO A 570 -20.66 21.05 -46.76
C PRO A 570 -19.96 22.39 -46.52
N ALA A 571 -18.92 22.38 -45.68
CA ALA A 571 -18.09 23.51 -45.34
C ALA A 571 -17.25 24.00 -46.55
N THR A 572 -17.31 25.31 -46.80
CA THR A 572 -16.41 26.07 -47.69
C THR A 572 -14.97 26.08 -47.15
N PRO A 573 -13.93 25.98 -48.00
CA PRO A 573 -12.54 26.00 -47.52
C PRO A 573 -12.12 27.41 -47.11
N LEU A 574 -11.53 27.53 -45.92
CA LEU A 574 -10.93 28.76 -45.39
C LEU A 574 -9.56 29.01 -46.03
N THR A 575 -9.36 30.25 -46.47
CA THR A 575 -8.14 30.80 -47.05
C THR A 575 -7.00 30.85 -46.03
N GLU A 576 -5.82 30.42 -46.46
CA GLU A 576 -4.56 30.34 -45.71
C GLU A 576 -4.11 31.74 -45.23
N LEU A 577 -4.03 31.93 -43.90
CA LEU A 577 -3.40 33.10 -43.28
C LEU A 577 -1.91 32.79 -43.09
N THR A 578 -1.05 33.57 -43.73
CA THR A 578 0.40 33.49 -43.63
C THR A 578 0.90 33.83 -42.21
N ALA A 579 1.84 33.02 -41.71
CA ALA A 579 2.50 33.21 -40.42
C ALA A 579 3.49 34.40 -40.42
N PRO A 580 3.67 35.12 -39.29
CA PRO A 580 4.69 36.15 -39.16
C PRO A 580 6.07 35.57 -38.83
N GLU A 581 7.12 36.17 -39.39
CA GLU A 581 8.54 35.77 -39.25
C GLU A 581 9.10 35.91 -37.81
N PRO A 582 10.11 35.08 -37.43
CA PRO A 582 10.73 35.15 -36.11
C PRO A 582 11.79 36.27 -36.00
N MET A 583 11.65 37.14 -34.99
CA MET A 583 12.67 38.12 -34.61
C MET A 583 13.88 37.42 -33.97
N THR A 584 15.06 37.71 -34.54
CA THR A 584 16.36 37.29 -34.03
C THR A 584 16.88 38.32 -33.04
N THR A 585 17.02 37.97 -31.76
CA THR A 585 17.71 38.81 -30.77
C THR A 585 19.15 38.36 -30.64
N VAL A 586 20.07 39.24 -31.05
CA VAL A 586 21.52 39.12 -30.90
C VAL A 586 21.90 39.42 -29.44
N VAL A 587 22.57 38.48 -28.78
CA VAL A 587 23.31 38.72 -27.53
C VAL A 587 24.80 38.67 -27.88
N SER A 588 25.47 39.80 -27.67
CA SER A 588 26.93 39.93 -27.81
C SER A 588 27.64 39.35 -26.58
N PHE A 589 28.80 38.74 -26.86
CA PHE A 589 29.73 37.95 -26.03
C PHE A 589 29.87 38.30 -24.55
#